data_AF-A0A1Y2E4H3-F1
#
_entry.id   AF-A0A1Y2E4H3-F1
#
_cell.length_a   1.000
_cell.length_b   1.000
_cell.length_c   1.000
_cell.angle_alpha   90.00
_cell.angle_beta   90.00
_cell.angle_gamma   90.00
#
_symmetry.space_group_name_H-M   'P 1'
#
loop_
_entity.id
_entity.type
_entity.pdbx_description
1 polymer ?
#
loop_
_entity_poly.entity_id
_entity_poly.type
_entity_poly.pdbx_seq_one_letter_code
_entity_poly.pdbx_strand_id
1 'polypeptide(L)'
;MGICTGFGSIVRLGSKSTTRTLPLTLPDQIIDKDKIKTLAERFEDSFETYMQDRGTYTHILLHIEFSEMDRHFRDAISVPEAEDGEVLVGKHGLQMAEDRCLARWSRGRDAGIFAKAKSESLCDGVWEMKPEARSVKIQQWQEEMHEEKMNTLVCQIAAFNKAAEDAPKSPQGEN
;
A
#
# COMPACT_ATOMS: atom_id res chain seq x y z
N MET A 1 -41.92 54.70 37.51
CA MET A 1 -42.37 53.65 36.56
C MET A 1 -41.99 54.11 35.16
N GLY A 2 -41.08 53.40 34.50
CA GLY A 2 -40.57 53.72 33.15
C GLY A 2 -39.43 52.76 32.82
N ILE A 3 -39.67 51.84 31.89
CA ILE A 3 -38.96 50.56 31.69
C ILE A 3 -37.71 50.76 30.82
N CYS A 4 -36.68 49.95 31.08
CA CYS A 4 -35.40 49.89 30.39
C CYS A 4 -35.46 49.33 28.95
N THR A 5 -34.34 49.55 28.24
CA THR A 5 -33.67 48.70 27.21
C THR A 5 -34.21 48.62 25.78
N GLY A 6 -33.29 48.88 24.83
CA GLY A 6 -33.31 48.22 23.52
C GLY A 6 -32.88 49.08 22.33
N PHE A 7 -31.59 49.43 22.19
CA PHE A 7 -31.02 49.77 20.87
C PHE A 7 -29.89 48.79 20.56
N GLY A 8 -30.28 47.55 20.23
CA GLY A 8 -29.40 46.64 19.50
C GLY A 8 -29.26 47.17 18.08
N SER A 9 -28.12 47.80 17.78
CA SER A 9 -27.74 48.19 16.43
C SER A 9 -27.71 46.95 15.55
N ILE A 10 -28.74 46.78 14.71
CA ILE A 10 -28.76 45.71 13.71
C ILE A 10 -27.87 46.17 12.54
N VAL A 11 -26.64 45.67 12.51
CA VAL A 11 -25.71 45.96 11.42
C VAL A 11 -26.15 45.15 10.20
N ARG A 12 -26.80 45.82 9.23
CA ARG A 12 -27.13 45.24 7.93
C ARG A 12 -25.86 45.13 7.09
N LEU A 13 -25.27 43.95 7.06
CA LEU A 13 -24.17 43.63 6.15
C LEU A 13 -24.68 43.75 4.71
N GLY A 14 -24.20 44.76 3.98
CA GLY A 14 -24.46 44.93 2.55
C GLY A 14 -23.83 43.81 1.74
N SER A 15 -24.45 43.45 0.62
CA SER A 15 -24.11 42.34 -0.28
C SER A 15 -22.76 42.46 -1.03
N LYS A 16 -21.88 43.39 -0.62
CA LYS A 16 -20.60 43.64 -1.30
C LYS A 16 -19.45 43.34 -0.36
N SER A 17 -18.81 42.19 -0.57
CA SER A 17 -17.57 41.82 0.13
C SER A 17 -16.49 42.85 -0.11
N THR A 18 -15.91 43.38 0.97
CA THR A 18 -14.70 44.20 0.92
C THR A 18 -13.47 43.29 0.81
N THR A 19 -12.31 43.79 0.36
CA THR A 19 -11.03 43.04 0.35
C THR A 19 -10.70 42.43 1.71
N ARG A 20 -11.18 43.05 2.80
CA ARG A 20 -11.03 42.60 4.18
C ARG A 20 -11.95 41.44 4.58
N THR A 21 -13.11 41.30 3.93
CA THR A 21 -14.08 40.22 4.17
C THR A 21 -14.09 39.17 3.06
N LEU A 22 -13.24 39.34 2.02
CA LEU A 22 -13.07 38.39 0.93
C LEU A 22 -12.71 36.96 1.41
N PRO A 23 -11.78 36.78 2.37
CA PRO A 23 -11.45 35.45 2.90
C PRO A 23 -12.56 34.85 3.80
N LEU A 24 -13.60 35.63 4.11
CA LEU A 24 -14.74 35.23 4.93
C LEU A 24 -16.01 35.06 4.09
N THR A 25 -15.90 35.15 2.77
CA THR A 25 -17.04 34.91 1.88
C THR A 25 -17.30 33.41 1.80
N LEU A 26 -18.54 32.98 2.01
CA LEU A 26 -18.99 31.57 1.99
C LEU A 26 -18.40 30.67 0.89
N PRO A 27 -18.15 31.13 -0.36
CA PRO A 27 -17.51 30.32 -1.39
C PRO A 27 -16.10 29.84 -1.03
N ASP A 28 -15.34 30.62 -0.26
CA ASP A 28 -13.96 30.27 0.18
C ASP A 28 -13.97 29.41 1.46
N GLN A 29 -15.15 29.09 2.00
CA GLN A 29 -15.32 28.29 3.22
C GLN A 29 -15.97 26.92 2.98
N ILE A 30 -16.11 26.49 1.73
CA ILE A 30 -16.70 25.20 1.42
C ILE A 30 -15.64 24.12 1.67
N ILE A 31 -15.72 23.49 2.84
CA ILE A 31 -15.05 22.22 3.11
C ILE A 31 -15.47 21.26 2.00
N ASP A 32 -14.49 20.79 1.21
CA ASP A 32 -14.71 19.74 0.22
C ASP A 32 -14.87 18.39 0.96
N LYS A 33 -16.06 18.21 1.53
CA LYS A 33 -16.42 17.03 2.32
C LYS A 33 -16.32 15.75 1.48
N ASP A 34 -16.62 15.84 0.19
CA ASP A 34 -16.52 14.71 -0.72
C ASP A 34 -15.06 14.29 -0.90
N LYS A 35 -14.14 15.24 -1.07
CA LYS A 35 -12.69 14.95 -1.11
C LYS A 35 -12.18 14.31 0.19
N ILE A 36 -12.59 14.82 1.36
CA ILE A 36 -12.20 14.23 2.66
C ILE A 36 -12.73 12.80 2.77
N LYS A 37 -13.99 12.57 2.38
CA LYS A 37 -14.61 11.24 2.39
C LYS A 37 -13.88 10.25 1.49
N THR A 38 -13.57 10.64 0.25
CA THR A 38 -12.83 9.80 -0.68
C THR A 38 -11.43 9.47 -0.18
N LEU A 39 -10.74 10.42 0.46
CA LEU A 39 -9.42 10.16 1.05
C LEU A 39 -9.50 9.19 2.24
N ALA A 40 -10.55 9.29 3.06
CA ALA A 40 -10.80 8.36 4.17
C ALA A 40 -11.09 6.94 3.66
N GLU A 41 -11.98 6.79 2.69
CA GLU A 41 -12.32 5.49 2.08
C GLU A 41 -11.08 4.83 1.48
N ARG A 42 -10.30 5.58 0.69
CA ARG A 42 -9.07 5.07 0.10
C ARG A 42 -8.03 4.64 1.14
N PHE A 43 -7.94 5.36 2.25
CA PHE A 43 -7.07 5.00 3.36
C PHE A 43 -7.54 3.70 4.03
N GLU A 44 -8.83 3.57 4.32
CA GLU A 44 -9.43 2.37 4.90
C GLU A 44 -9.16 1.14 4.01
N ASP A 45 -9.40 1.23 2.70
CA ASP A 45 -9.14 0.14 1.74
C ASP A 45 -7.67 -0.27 1.73
N SER A 46 -6.77 0.72 1.72
CA SER A 46 -5.33 0.49 1.69
C SER A 46 -4.83 -0.12 3.01
N PHE A 47 -5.41 0.32 4.13
CA PHE A 47 -5.08 -0.18 5.47
C PHE A 47 -5.58 -1.61 5.67
N GLU A 48 -6.80 -1.93 5.20
CA GLU A 48 -7.31 -3.29 5.21
C GLU A 48 -6.43 -4.21 4.36
N THR A 49 -6.06 -3.77 3.16
CA THR A 49 -5.13 -4.52 2.29
C THR A 49 -3.78 -4.75 2.96
N TYR A 50 -3.24 -3.74 3.66
CA TYR A 50 -1.99 -3.88 4.41
C TYR A 50 -2.12 -4.90 5.55
N MET A 51 -3.21 -4.86 6.32
CA MET A 51 -3.46 -5.76 7.44
C MET A 51 -3.71 -7.22 7.02
N GLN A 52 -4.28 -7.43 5.83
CA GLN A 52 -4.54 -8.76 5.28
C GLN A 52 -3.32 -9.37 4.57
N ASP A 53 -2.33 -8.55 4.18
CA ASP A 53 -1.14 -9.07 3.53
C ASP A 53 -0.25 -9.82 4.52
N ARG A 54 -0.13 -11.12 4.28
CA ARG A 54 0.70 -12.02 5.09
C ARG A 54 2.12 -12.20 4.56
N GLY A 55 2.53 -11.46 3.53
CA GLY A 55 3.82 -11.64 2.89
C GLY A 55 3.99 -13.06 2.37
N THR A 56 2.95 -13.56 1.67
CA THR A 56 2.93 -14.94 1.15
C THR A 56 4.05 -15.14 0.12
N TYR A 57 4.46 -16.39 -0.08
CA TYR A 57 5.49 -16.70 -1.09
C TYR A 57 5.07 -16.27 -2.50
N THR A 58 3.78 -16.31 -2.84
CA THR A 58 3.26 -15.77 -4.10
C THR A 58 3.50 -14.27 -4.21
N HIS A 59 3.23 -13.49 -3.16
CA HIS A 59 3.50 -12.05 -3.17
C HIS A 59 5.00 -11.75 -3.25
N ILE A 60 5.85 -12.55 -2.60
CA ILE A 60 7.30 -12.42 -2.71
C ILE A 60 7.76 -12.69 -4.15
N LEU A 61 7.23 -13.73 -4.82
CA LEU A 61 7.54 -14.00 -6.22
C LEU A 61 7.14 -12.85 -7.14
N LEU A 62 5.96 -12.25 -6.89
CA LEU A 62 5.51 -11.07 -7.62
C LEU A 62 6.41 -9.86 -7.37
N HIS A 63 6.84 -9.64 -6.12
CA HIS A 63 7.77 -8.55 -5.76
C HIS A 63 9.10 -8.66 -6.52
N ILE A 64 9.73 -9.84 -6.47
CA ILE A 64 11.02 -10.04 -7.13
C ILE A 64 10.94 -10.04 -8.66
N GLU A 65 9.75 -10.24 -9.25
CA GLU A 65 9.56 -10.18 -10.70
C GLU A 65 9.92 -8.81 -11.28
N PHE A 66 9.70 -7.74 -10.50
CA PHE A 66 10.01 -6.37 -10.87
C PHE A 66 11.40 -5.89 -10.41
N SER A 67 12.16 -6.73 -9.68
CA SER A 67 13.49 -6.40 -9.18
C SER A 67 14.60 -6.85 -10.14
N GLU A 68 15.28 -5.88 -10.76
CA GLU A 68 16.45 -6.14 -11.60
C GLU A 68 17.62 -6.76 -10.82
N MET A 69 17.76 -6.37 -9.55
CA MET A 69 18.81 -6.84 -8.66
C MET A 69 18.58 -8.32 -8.27
N ASP A 70 17.33 -8.73 -8.13
CA ASP A 70 16.95 -10.08 -7.71
C ASP A 70 16.58 -11.01 -8.87
N ARG A 71 16.85 -10.61 -10.12
CA ARG A 71 16.61 -11.42 -11.33
C ARG A 71 17.16 -12.84 -11.21
N HIS A 72 18.39 -12.98 -10.68
CA HIS A 72 19.03 -14.27 -10.48
C HIS A 72 18.29 -15.17 -9.46
N PHE A 73 17.64 -14.58 -8.45
CA PHE A 73 16.73 -15.31 -7.57
C PHE A 73 15.49 -15.73 -8.34
N ARG A 74 14.81 -14.79 -9.00
CA ARG A 74 13.62 -15.08 -9.82
C ARG A 74 13.86 -16.29 -10.74
N ASP A 75 14.94 -16.27 -11.51
CA ASP A 75 15.25 -17.35 -12.46
C ASP A 75 15.51 -18.69 -11.74
N ALA A 76 16.10 -18.66 -10.55
CA ALA A 76 16.40 -19.85 -9.75
C ALA A 76 15.18 -20.45 -9.05
N ILE A 77 14.35 -19.62 -8.43
CA ILE A 77 13.26 -20.02 -7.53
C ILE A 77 11.86 -19.93 -8.15
N SER A 78 11.74 -19.55 -9.43
CA SER A 78 10.51 -19.71 -10.21
C SER A 78 10.39 -21.12 -10.78
N VAL A 79 9.15 -21.60 -10.90
CA VAL A 79 8.83 -22.83 -11.64
C VAL A 79 9.12 -22.59 -13.13
N PRO A 80 9.80 -23.51 -13.83
CA PRO A 80 10.00 -23.39 -15.28
C PRO A 80 8.66 -23.24 -16.01
N GLU A 81 8.63 -22.43 -17.06
CA GLU A 81 7.48 -22.42 -17.97
C GLU A 81 7.36 -23.79 -18.65
N ALA A 82 6.13 -24.31 -18.73
CA ALA A 82 5.85 -25.49 -19.52
C ALA A 82 5.80 -25.10 -21.01
N GLU A 83 6.12 -26.02 -21.93
CA GLU A 83 5.98 -25.74 -23.37
C GLU A 83 4.52 -25.40 -23.73
N ASP A 84 4.32 -24.60 -24.77
CA ASP A 84 3.02 -24.01 -25.14
C ASP A 84 1.87 -25.03 -25.09
N GLY A 85 0.94 -24.81 -24.14
CA GLY A 85 -0.25 -25.65 -23.94
C GLY A 85 -0.11 -26.75 -22.89
N GLU A 86 1.06 -26.92 -22.27
CA GLU A 86 1.27 -27.89 -21.20
C GLU A 86 1.06 -27.26 -19.80
N VAL A 87 0.50 -28.02 -18.86
CA VAL A 87 0.39 -27.63 -17.45
C VAL A 87 1.32 -28.52 -16.65
N LEU A 88 2.28 -27.91 -15.94
CA LEU A 88 3.14 -28.62 -15.00
C LEU A 88 2.28 -29.18 -13.86
N VAL A 89 2.13 -30.49 -13.82
CA VAL A 89 1.38 -31.20 -12.77
C VAL A 89 2.32 -31.77 -11.72
N GLY A 90 1.93 -31.61 -10.46
CA GLY A 90 2.58 -32.19 -9.30
C GLY A 90 2.23 -33.65 -9.09
N LYS A 91 2.75 -34.21 -8.00
CA LYS A 91 2.37 -35.54 -7.54
C LYS A 91 0.86 -35.52 -7.32
N HIS A 92 0.14 -36.48 -7.92
CA HIS A 92 -1.33 -36.60 -7.93
C HIS A 92 -2.10 -35.80 -9.00
N GLY A 93 -1.43 -35.27 -10.03
CA GLY A 93 -2.12 -34.67 -11.19
C GLY A 93 -2.72 -33.29 -10.92
N LEU A 94 -2.38 -32.66 -9.79
CA LEU A 94 -2.75 -31.28 -9.48
C LEU A 94 -1.78 -30.30 -10.13
N GLN A 95 -2.25 -29.14 -10.56
CA GLN A 95 -1.40 -28.07 -11.06
C GLN A 95 -0.33 -27.70 -10.04
N MET A 96 0.90 -27.49 -10.51
CA MET A 96 1.99 -27.09 -9.65
C MET A 96 1.80 -25.66 -9.18
N ALA A 97 1.83 -25.45 -7.87
CA ALA A 97 1.84 -24.11 -7.32
C ALA A 97 3.14 -23.38 -7.71
N GLU A 98 3.01 -22.12 -8.13
CA GLU A 98 4.11 -21.26 -8.57
C GLU A 98 5.12 -20.99 -7.44
N ASP A 99 4.63 -20.95 -6.20
CA ASP A 99 5.42 -20.71 -4.99
C ASP A 99 6.22 -21.93 -4.51
N ARG A 100 6.07 -23.08 -5.17
CA ARG A 100 6.61 -24.36 -4.69
C ARG A 100 8.13 -24.36 -4.59
N CYS A 101 8.82 -23.75 -5.54
CA CYS A 101 10.28 -23.66 -5.54
C CYS A 101 10.77 -22.75 -4.40
N LEU A 102 10.18 -21.56 -4.24
CA LEU A 102 10.46 -20.66 -3.12
C LEU A 102 10.16 -21.32 -1.76
N ALA A 103 9.03 -22.01 -1.61
CA ALA A 103 8.68 -22.71 -0.37
C ALA A 103 9.61 -23.89 -0.03
N ARG A 104 10.24 -24.52 -1.04
CA ARG A 104 11.30 -25.51 -0.81
C ARG A 104 12.61 -24.83 -0.43
N TRP A 105 12.97 -23.79 -1.18
CA TRP A 105 14.18 -23.03 -0.96
C TRP A 105 14.23 -22.45 0.45
N SER A 106 13.14 -21.83 0.91
CA SER A 106 13.00 -21.26 2.26
C SER A 106 13.22 -22.27 3.39
N ARG A 107 12.96 -23.56 3.13
CA ARG A 107 13.14 -24.67 4.08
C ARG A 107 14.51 -25.35 3.97
N GLY A 108 15.45 -24.74 3.24
CA GLY A 108 16.78 -25.33 3.02
C GLY A 108 16.78 -26.56 2.13
N ARG A 109 15.72 -26.80 1.35
CA ARG A 109 15.63 -27.94 0.43
C ARG A 109 16.20 -27.57 -0.94
N ASP A 110 16.49 -28.60 -1.72
CA ASP A 110 16.84 -28.50 -3.13
C ASP A 110 15.62 -28.18 -4.03
N ALA A 111 15.88 -27.97 -5.33
CA ALA A 111 14.87 -27.73 -6.35
C ALA A 111 13.97 -28.95 -6.65
N GLY A 112 14.21 -30.09 -5.99
CA GLY A 112 13.39 -31.30 -6.11
C GLY A 112 13.34 -31.83 -7.53
N ILE A 113 12.13 -31.97 -8.08
CA ILE A 113 11.93 -32.47 -9.46
C ILE A 113 12.58 -31.57 -10.52
N PHE A 114 12.84 -30.31 -10.19
CA PHE A 114 13.50 -29.35 -11.07
C PHE A 114 15.02 -29.31 -10.89
N ALA A 115 15.59 -30.13 -10.01
CA ALA A 115 17.03 -30.12 -9.73
C ALA A 115 17.88 -30.27 -10.99
N LYS A 116 17.48 -31.15 -11.93
CA LYS A 116 18.20 -31.31 -13.20
C LYS A 116 18.09 -30.06 -14.08
N ALA A 117 16.88 -29.54 -14.26
CA ALA A 117 16.63 -28.36 -15.08
C ALA A 117 17.29 -27.08 -14.50
N LYS A 118 17.40 -26.98 -13.17
CA LYS A 118 18.04 -25.85 -12.48
C LYS A 118 19.55 -25.99 -12.33
N SER A 119 20.08 -27.23 -12.32
CA SER A 119 21.52 -27.49 -12.33
C SER A 119 22.20 -27.12 -13.64
N GLU A 120 21.44 -27.08 -14.73
CA GLU A 120 21.95 -26.67 -16.05
C GLU A 120 21.90 -25.14 -16.24
N SER A 121 21.32 -24.40 -15.28
CA SER A 121 21.27 -22.93 -15.31
C SER A 121 22.33 -22.30 -14.41
N LEU A 122 22.63 -21.01 -14.62
CA LEU A 122 23.57 -20.21 -13.81
C LEU A 122 23.07 -19.94 -12.36
N CYS A 123 22.10 -20.72 -11.89
CA CYS A 123 21.36 -20.49 -10.65
C CYS A 123 21.86 -21.34 -9.46
N ASP A 124 22.90 -22.17 -9.64
CA ASP A 124 23.40 -23.07 -8.60
C ASP A 124 23.73 -22.33 -7.30
N GLY A 125 24.34 -21.14 -7.40
CA GLY A 125 24.70 -20.33 -6.23
C GLY A 125 23.50 -19.96 -5.34
N VAL A 126 22.29 -19.82 -5.91
CA VAL A 126 21.07 -19.55 -5.14
C VAL A 126 20.65 -20.78 -4.34
N TRP A 127 20.71 -21.97 -4.95
CA TRP A 127 20.32 -23.22 -4.30
C TRP A 127 21.36 -23.74 -3.31
N GLU A 128 22.59 -23.25 -3.36
CA GLU A 128 23.66 -23.54 -2.41
C GLU A 128 23.66 -22.63 -1.18
N MET A 129 22.86 -21.55 -1.17
CA MET A 129 22.77 -20.65 -0.02
C MET A 129 22.41 -21.40 1.26
N LYS A 130 23.08 -21.05 2.37
CA LYS A 130 22.77 -21.62 3.69
C LYS A 130 21.36 -21.20 4.14
N PRO A 131 20.63 -22.05 4.89
CA PRO A 131 19.26 -21.75 5.34
C PRO A 131 19.12 -20.37 5.99
N GLU A 132 20.08 -19.96 6.80
CA GLU A 132 20.06 -18.66 7.49
C GLU A 132 20.10 -17.49 6.49
N ALA A 133 20.93 -17.58 5.45
CA ALA A 133 21.02 -16.56 4.41
C ALA A 133 19.72 -16.48 3.59
N ARG A 134 19.05 -17.62 3.39
CA ARG A 134 17.74 -17.66 2.71
C ARG A 134 16.67 -16.98 3.55
N SER A 135 16.62 -17.25 4.85
CA SER A 135 15.68 -16.61 5.78
C SER A 135 15.88 -15.10 5.83
N VAL A 136 17.14 -14.63 5.88
CA VAL A 136 17.45 -13.20 5.82
C VAL A 136 16.94 -12.58 4.53
N LYS A 137 17.14 -13.24 3.40
CA LYS A 137 16.70 -12.71 2.10
C LYS A 137 15.16 -12.67 1.97
N ILE A 138 14.47 -13.68 2.49
CA ILE A 138 13.00 -13.69 2.56
C ILE A 138 12.49 -12.55 3.43
N GLN A 139 13.10 -12.36 4.61
CA GLN A 139 12.74 -11.27 5.49
C GLN A 139 12.97 -9.92 4.83
N GLN A 140 14.10 -9.74 4.14
CA GLN A 140 14.39 -8.52 3.39
C GLN A 140 13.29 -8.22 2.35
N TRP A 141 12.90 -9.19 1.53
CA TRP A 141 11.83 -8.97 0.54
C TRP A 141 10.49 -8.64 1.20
N GLN A 142 10.16 -9.28 2.32
CA GLN A 142 8.95 -8.95 3.08
C GLN A 142 9.00 -7.53 3.63
N GLU A 143 10.14 -7.10 4.17
CA GLU A 143 10.34 -5.75 4.68
C GLU A 143 10.19 -4.69 3.57
N GLU A 144 10.81 -4.90 2.40
CA GLU A 144 10.68 -4.04 1.23
C GLU A 144 9.22 -3.89 0.79
N MET A 145 8.49 -5.01 0.68
CA MET A 145 7.07 -5.00 0.34
C MET A 145 6.20 -4.25 1.37
N HIS A 146 6.50 -4.43 2.66
CA HIS A 146 5.77 -3.73 3.72
C HIS A 146 6.10 -2.24 3.74
N GLU A 147 7.34 -1.86 3.45
CA GLU A 147 7.77 -0.47 3.37
C GLU A 147 7.04 0.29 2.24
N GLU A 148 6.92 -0.31 1.05
CA GLU A 148 6.19 0.29 -0.07
C GLU A 148 4.71 0.58 0.28
N LYS A 149 4.06 -0.37 0.96
CA LYS A 149 2.67 -0.21 1.41
C LYS A 149 2.56 0.82 2.53
N MET A 150 3.50 0.81 3.48
CA MET A 150 3.53 1.80 4.56
C MET A 150 3.71 3.22 4.00
N ASN A 151 4.60 3.40 3.03
CA ASN A 151 4.80 4.67 2.35
C ASN A 151 3.52 5.15 1.67
N THR A 152 2.75 4.25 1.07
CA THR A 152 1.44 4.55 0.49
C THR A 152 0.45 5.04 1.56
N LEU A 153 0.37 4.37 2.71
CA LEU A 153 -0.50 4.78 3.83
C LEU A 153 -0.10 6.14 4.39
N VAL A 154 1.19 6.38 4.60
CA VAL A 154 1.71 7.66 5.09
C VAL A 154 1.36 8.79 4.12
N CYS A 155 1.51 8.58 2.81
CA CYS A 155 1.12 9.56 1.80
C CYS A 155 -0.38 9.87 1.83
N GLN A 156 -1.22 8.85 2.05
CA GLN A 156 -2.67 9.02 2.14
C GLN A 156 -3.09 9.78 3.41
N ILE A 157 -2.47 9.47 4.56
CA ILE A 157 -2.69 10.21 5.81
C ILE A 157 -2.26 11.68 5.65
N ALA A 158 -1.11 11.93 5.03
CA ALA A 158 -0.66 13.29 4.76
C ALA A 158 -1.64 14.07 3.87
N ALA A 159 -2.16 13.43 2.81
CA ALA A 159 -3.17 14.02 1.93
C ALA A 159 -4.49 14.31 2.67
N PHE A 160 -4.93 13.38 3.54
CA PHE A 160 -6.11 13.56 4.37
C PHE A 160 -5.95 14.72 5.35
N ASN A 161 -4.85 14.75 6.12
CA ASN A 161 -4.58 15.80 7.10
C ASN A 161 -4.55 17.18 6.42
N LYS A 162 -3.89 17.28 5.26
CA LYS A 162 -3.88 18.52 4.49
C LYS A 162 -5.29 18.97 4.07
N ALA A 163 -6.11 18.04 3.55
CA ALA A 163 -7.49 18.35 3.17
C ALA A 163 -8.35 18.77 4.37
N ALA A 164 -8.08 18.23 5.56
CA ALA A 164 -8.76 18.58 6.80
C ALA A 164 -8.28 19.91 7.41
N GLU A 165 -7.01 20.29 7.20
CA GLU A 165 -6.46 21.57 7.64
C GLU A 165 -6.92 22.74 6.75
N ASP A 166 -7.05 22.50 5.44
CA ASP A 166 -7.62 23.45 4.48
C ASP A 166 -9.11 23.73 4.74
N ALA A 167 -9.76 22.95 5.62
CA ALA A 167 -11.14 23.17 6.05
C ALA A 167 -11.21 24.37 7.04
N PRO A 168 -12.07 25.39 6.80
CA PRO A 168 -12.26 26.48 7.75
C PRO A 168 -12.70 25.95 9.12
N LYS A 169 -11.94 26.29 10.16
CA LYS A 169 -12.30 26.01 11.56
C LYS A 169 -13.54 26.84 11.91
N SER A 170 -14.62 26.18 12.30
CA SER A 170 -15.83 26.83 12.82
C SER A 170 -15.46 27.86 13.89
N PRO A 171 -16.06 29.07 13.91
CA PRO A 171 -15.85 30.01 15.00
C PRO A 171 -16.32 29.34 16.29
N GLN A 172 -15.41 29.08 17.21
CA GLN A 172 -15.78 28.75 18.58
C GLN A 172 -16.53 29.96 19.12
N GLY A 173 -17.79 29.76 19.46
CA GLY A 173 -18.62 30.80 20.07
C GLY A 173 -17.98 31.25 21.38
N GLU A 174 -17.46 32.47 21.40
CA GLU A 174 -17.14 33.19 22.62
C GLU A 174 -18.47 33.59 23.28
N ASN A 175 -18.62 33.18 24.55
CA ASN A 175 -19.75 33.50 25.44
C ASN A 175 -19.81 34.99 25.80
#